data_AF-A0A536I5R6-F1
#
_entry.id   AF-A0A536I5R6-F1
#
_cell.length_a   1.000
_cell.length_b   1.000
_cell.length_c   1.000
_cell.angle_alpha   90.00
_cell.angle_beta   90.00
_cell.angle_gamma   90.00
#
_symmetry.space_group_name_H-M   'P 1'
#
loop_
_entity.id
_entity.type
_entity.pdbx_description
1 polymer ?
#
loop_
_entity_poly.entity_id
_entity_poly.type
_entity_poly.pdbx_seq_one_letter_code
_entity_poly.pdbx_strand_id
1 'polypeptide(L)'
;LGLQRTVNYGCTPDEYLAMFVGQQGKCAICRRAETRRYRGRVKNLAVDHDHETGTIRALLCGACNIGIGAFRHDPTRLRAARAYLDLHG
;
A
#
# COMPACT_ATOMS: atom_id res chain seq x y z
N LEU A 1 6.53 -18.59 -3.56
CA LEU A 1 6.37 -17.12 -3.38
C LEU A 1 5.99 -16.88 -1.93
N GLY A 2 6.82 -16.16 -1.15
CA GLY A 2 6.64 -16.03 0.30
C GLY A 2 5.49 -15.08 0.67
N LEU A 3 4.28 -15.64 0.81
CA LEU A 3 3.04 -14.94 1.15
C LEU A 3 2.97 -14.63 2.67
N GLN A 4 3.86 -13.80 3.19
CA GLN A 4 3.71 -13.27 4.54
C GLN A 4 2.84 -12.01 4.48
N ARG A 5 1.53 -12.18 4.80
CA ARG A 5 0.50 -11.18 5.22
C ARG A 5 -0.79 -11.10 4.37
N THR A 6 -0.98 -11.88 3.32
CA THR A 6 -2.28 -11.88 2.58
C THR A 6 -3.40 -12.59 3.35
N VAL A 7 -3.05 -13.57 4.19
CA VAL A 7 -4.02 -14.47 4.84
C VAL A 7 -4.85 -13.82 5.96
N ASN A 8 -4.41 -12.70 6.54
CA ASN A 8 -5.10 -12.10 7.69
C ASN A 8 -6.22 -11.11 7.32
N TYR A 9 -6.37 -10.74 6.05
CA TYR A 9 -7.32 -9.71 5.61
C TYR A 9 -8.26 -10.18 4.49
N GLY A 10 -8.40 -11.50 4.32
CA GLY A 10 -9.33 -12.07 3.34
C GLY A 10 -8.89 -11.94 1.88
N CYS A 11 -7.64 -11.55 1.60
CA CYS A 11 -7.13 -11.46 0.23
C CYS A 11 -6.63 -12.82 -0.25
N THR A 12 -7.37 -13.42 -1.18
CA THR A 12 -6.95 -14.64 -1.85
C THR A 12 -5.74 -14.39 -2.77
N PRO A 13 -4.95 -15.42 -3.08
CA PRO A 13 -3.86 -15.30 -4.05
C PRO A 13 -4.31 -14.79 -5.42
N ASP A 14 -5.51 -15.19 -5.88
CA ASP A 14 -6.05 -14.80 -7.18
C ASP A 14 -6.50 -13.33 -7.19
N GLU A 15 -7.13 -12.84 -6.12
CA GLU A 15 -7.44 -11.41 -5.97
C GLU A 15 -6.16 -10.56 -5.91
N TYR A 16 -5.15 -11.02 -5.17
CA TYR A 16 -3.85 -10.36 -5.15
C TYR A 16 -3.24 -10.29 -6.55
N LEU A 17 -3.26 -11.40 -7.29
CA LEU A 17 -2.68 -11.46 -8.63
C LEU A 17 -3.46 -10.59 -9.62
N ALA A 18 -4.79 -10.61 -9.56
CA ALA A 18 -5.65 -9.75 -10.37
C ALA A 18 -5.35 -8.27 -10.14
N MET A 19 -5.23 -7.84 -8.87
CA MET A 19 -4.81 -6.48 -8.53
C MET A 19 -3.38 -6.19 -9.01
N PHE A 20 -2.45 -7.12 -8.82
CA PHE A 20 -1.06 -6.94 -9.25
C PHE A 20 -0.96 -6.73 -10.76
N VAL A 21 -1.65 -7.55 -11.55
CA VAL A 21 -1.72 -7.42 -13.02
C VAL A 21 -2.41 -6.11 -13.40
N GLY A 22 -3.59 -5.82 -12.85
CA GLY A 22 -4.33 -4.59 -13.13
C GLY A 22 -3.53 -3.33 -12.79
N GLN A 23 -2.70 -3.38 -11.76
CA GLN A 23 -1.81 -2.29 -11.36
C GLN A 23 -0.47 -2.26 -12.11
N GLN A 24 -0.22 -3.22 -13.00
CA GLN A 24 1.05 -3.41 -13.73
C GLN A 24 2.27 -3.60 -12.80
N GLY A 25 2.09 -4.36 -11.72
CA GLY A 25 3.13 -4.65 -10.74
C GLY A 25 3.63 -3.44 -9.96
N LYS A 26 2.84 -2.36 -9.90
CA LYS A 26 3.22 -1.07 -9.31
C LYS A 26 2.26 -0.67 -8.20
N CYS A 27 2.77 0.11 -7.25
CA CYS A 27 1.97 0.77 -6.21
C CYS A 27 0.82 1.57 -6.82
N ALA A 28 -0.37 1.48 -6.23
CA ALA A 28 -1.54 2.25 -6.68
C ALA A 28 -1.38 3.77 -6.45
N ILE A 29 -0.65 4.18 -5.40
CA ILE A 29 -0.42 5.59 -5.07
C ILE A 29 0.69 6.19 -5.95
N CYS A 30 1.93 5.69 -5.82
CA CYS A 30 3.10 6.33 -6.45
C CYS A 30 3.47 5.76 -7.82
N ARG A 31 2.76 4.73 -8.30
CA ARG A 31 2.99 4.07 -9.60
C ARG A 31 4.41 3.53 -9.82
N ARG A 32 5.14 3.25 -8.74
CA ARG A 32 6.46 2.59 -8.75
C ARG A 32 6.39 1.16 -8.22
N ALA A 33 7.31 0.31 -8.67
CA ALA A 33 7.48 -1.03 -8.13
C ALA A 33 7.97 -0.97 -6.67
N GLU A 34 7.81 -2.08 -5.93
CA GLU A 34 8.42 -2.21 -4.60
C GLU A 34 9.94 -2.20 -4.69
N THR A 35 10.60 -1.54 -3.75
CA THR A 35 12.06 -1.47 -3.65
C THR A 35 12.59 -1.90 -2.29
N ARG A 36 11.74 -1.94 -1.25
CA ARG A 36 12.14 -2.41 0.08
C ARG A 36 12.56 -3.86 0.02
N ARG A 37 13.73 -4.15 0.59
CA ARG A 37 14.27 -5.49 0.73
C ARG A 37 14.03 -6.05 2.13
N TYR A 38 13.80 -7.35 2.21
CA TYR A 38 13.77 -8.12 3.45
C TYR A 38 14.46 -9.45 3.21
N ARG A 39 15.44 -9.79 4.05
CA ARG A 39 16.27 -11.01 3.93
C ARG A 39 16.84 -11.20 2.51
N GLY A 40 17.43 -10.14 1.96
CA GLY A 40 18.08 -10.13 0.64
C GLY A 40 17.15 -10.05 -0.58
N ARG A 41 15.82 -10.12 -0.41
CA ARG A 41 14.85 -10.11 -1.52
C ARG A 41 13.97 -8.87 -1.47
N VAL A 42 13.57 -8.36 -2.64
CA VAL A 42 12.54 -7.31 -2.72
C VAL A 42 11.22 -7.87 -2.20
N LYS A 43 10.52 -7.10 -1.36
CA LYS A 43 9.23 -7.49 -0.82
C LYS A 43 8.15 -7.44 -1.91
N ASN A 44 7.05 -8.13 -1.65
CA ASN A 44 5.81 -7.92 -2.39
C ASN A 44 5.18 -6.58 -2.00
N LEU A 45 4.36 -6.03 -2.89
CA LEU A 45 3.46 -4.92 -2.55
C LEU A 45 2.53 -5.37 -1.39
N ALA A 46 2.23 -4.45 -0.47
CA ALA A 46 1.32 -4.67 0.63
C ALA A 46 -0.13 -4.53 0.18
N VAL A 47 -1.02 -5.37 0.72
CA VAL A 47 -2.48 -5.22 0.54
C VAL A 47 -2.98 -4.11 1.47
N ASP A 48 -3.39 -3.00 0.89
CA ASP A 48 -4.10 -1.93 1.60
C ASP A 48 -5.57 -2.30 1.73
N HIS A 49 -6.12 -2.07 2.91
CA HIS A 49 -7.52 -2.35 3.24
C HIS A 49 -8.04 -1.29 4.19
N ASP A 50 -9.36 -1.12 4.17
CA ASP A 50 -10.05 -0.30 5.14
C ASP A 50 -10.03 -0.97 6.52
N HIS A 51 -9.60 -0.23 7.54
CA HIS A 51 -9.39 -0.77 8.89
C HIS A 51 -10.70 -0.97 9.68
N GLU A 52 -11.82 -0.40 9.21
CA GLU A 52 -13.14 -0.52 9.87
C GLU A 52 -13.95 -1.65 9.24
N THR A 53 -13.94 -1.75 7.92
CA THR A 53 -14.76 -2.70 7.14
C THR A 53 -13.98 -3.93 6.67
N GLY A 54 -12.65 -3.88 6.68
CA GLY A 54 -11.80 -4.93 6.10
C GLY A 54 -11.77 -4.93 4.57
N THR A 55 -12.47 -4.01 3.91
CA THR A 55 -12.56 -3.95 2.45
C THR A 55 -11.19 -3.70 1.83
N ILE A 56 -10.73 -4.60 0.97
CA ILE A 56 -9.47 -4.45 0.23
C ILE A 56 -9.59 -3.27 -0.74
N ARG A 57 -8.58 -2.38 -0.72
CA ARG A 57 -8.53 -1.18 -1.58
C ARG A 57 -7.62 -1.41 -2.78
N ALA A 58 -6.34 -1.68 -2.54
CA ALA A 58 -5.33 -1.81 -3.60
C ALA A 58 -4.00 -2.39 -3.08
N LEU A 59 -3.03 -2.61 -3.96
CA LEU A 59 -1.65 -2.94 -3.59
C LEU A 59 -0.76 -1.68 -3.51
N LEU A 60 -0.04 -1.50 -2.41
CA LEU A 60 0.85 -0.37 -2.17
C LEU A 60 2.29 -0.81 -1.94
N CYS A 61 3.27 0.02 -2.33
CA CYS A 61 4.63 -0.20 -1.85
C CYS A 61 4.73 0.13 -0.36
N GLY A 62 5.71 -0.45 0.33
CA GLY A 62 5.88 -0.31 1.77
C GLY A 62 6.09 1.14 2.21
N ALA A 63 6.71 1.97 1.36
CA ALA A 63 6.87 3.40 1.66
C ALA A 63 5.52 4.14 1.69
N CYS A 64 4.68 3.98 0.65
CA CYS A 64 3.36 4.60 0.61
C CYS A 64 2.44 4.05 1.71
N ASN A 65 2.46 2.74 1.94
CA ASN A 65 1.64 2.09 2.96
C ASN A 65 1.97 2.61 4.37
N ILE A 66 3.26 2.71 4.71
CA ILE A 66 3.70 3.31 5.98
C ILE A 66 3.33 4.80 6.02
N GLY A 67 3.50 5.52 4.91
CA GLY A 67 3.17 6.93 4.81
C GLY A 67 1.71 7.23 5.16
N ILE A 68 0.74 6.56 4.54
CA ILE A 68 -0.67 6.77 4.85
C ILE A 68 -1.04 6.29 6.26
N GLY A 69 -0.41 5.21 6.74
CA GLY A 69 -0.59 4.70 8.10
C GLY A 69 -0.09 5.66 9.18
N ALA A 70 0.98 6.42 8.92
CA ALA A 70 1.48 7.46 9.82
C ALA A 70 0.45 8.59 10.04
N PHE A 71 -0.41 8.84 9.05
CA PHE A 71 -1.55 9.74 9.15
C PHE A 71 -2.84 9.04 9.60
N ARG A 72 -2.75 7.79 10.08
CA ARG A 72 -3.88 6.95 10.53
C ARG A 72 -4.98 6.80 9.47
N HIS A 73 -4.61 6.81 8.19
CA HIS A 73 -5.55 6.75 7.07
C HIS A 73 -6.60 7.89 7.08
N ASP A 74 -6.35 8.98 7.80
CA ASP A 74 -7.25 10.14 7.92
C ASP A 74 -7.05 11.09 6.73
N PRO A 75 -8.04 11.23 5.82
CA PRO A 75 -7.93 12.11 4.66
C PRO A 75 -7.77 13.58 5.03
N THR A 76 -8.29 14.01 6.19
CA THR A 76 -8.17 15.39 6.67
C THR A 76 -6.73 15.70 7.04
N ARG A 77 -6.06 14.78 7.76
CA ARG A 77 -4.64 14.93 8.08
C ARG A 77 -3.75 14.90 6.84
N LEU A 78 -4.05 14.01 5.88
CA LEU A 78 -3.31 13.93 4.62
C LEU A 78 -3.44 15.22 3.80
N ARG A 79 -4.63 15.83 3.73
CA ARG A 79 -4.83 17.13 3.08
C ARG A 79 -4.06 18.25 3.79
N ALA A 80 -4.06 18.26 5.13
CA ALA A 80 -3.28 19.24 5.89
C ALA A 80 -1.77 19.08 5.64
N ALA A 81 -1.26 17.85 5.58
CA ALA A 81 0.14 17.58 5.25
C ALA A 81 0.51 18.05 3.84
N ARG A 82 -0.37 17.86 2.85
CA ARG A 82 -0.19 18.42 1.50
C ARG A 82 -0.10 19.94 1.56
N ALA A 83 -1.07 20.60 2.20
CA ALA A 83 -1.10 22.06 2.30
C ALA A 83 0.15 22.63 3.00
N TYR A 84 0.68 21.94 4.01
CA TYR A 84 1.93 22.32 4.66
C TYR A 84 3.11 22.27 3.68
N LEU A 85 3.24 21.22 2.87
CA LEU A 85 4.28 21.12 1.84
C LEU A 85 4.09 22.17 0.74
N ASP A 86 2.86 22.44 0.31
CA ASP A 86 2.58 23.47 -0.70
C ASP A 86 3.02 24.87 -0.22
N LEU A 87 3.00 25.12 1.10
CA LEU A 87 3.40 26.39 1.71
C LEU A 87 4.91 26.49 2.02
N HIS A 88 5.59 25.37 2.23
CA HIS A 88 6.96 25.33 2.77
C HIS A 88 7.96 24.53 1.92
N GLY A 89 7.55 24.01 0.76
CA GLY A 89 8.34 23.18 -0.15
C GLY A 89 9.02 23.94 -1.27
#